data_AF-A0A139P410-F1
#
_entry.id   AF-A0A139P410-F1
#
_cell.length_a   1.000
_cell.length_b   1.000
_cell.length_c   1.000
_cell.angle_alpha   90.00
_cell.angle_beta   90.00
_cell.angle_gamma   90.00
#
_symmetry.space_group_name_H-M   'P 1'
#
loop_
_entity.id
_entity.type
_entity.pdbx_description
1 polymer ?
#
loop_
_entity_poly.entity_id
_entity_poly.type
_entity_poly.pdbx_seq_one_letter_code
_entity_poly.pdbx_strand_id
1 'polypeptide(L)'
;MHNGFVNIDNVKMSKSLGNFITVHDALKTIDGQVLRFFFATQHYRKPINFTEKAVRDAETNLKYLKNTYEQPFTENVDTQELQAFKDKFVAAMDEDFNSANGITVVFEMAKWINSGNYDASVKEALADMLEVFGIVFVEEVLDAEIEALIQKRQEARANRDFATADQIRDQLAAQGIKLLDTKDGVRWTRD
;
A
#
# COMPACT_ATOMS: atom_id res chain seq x y z
N MET A 1 0.73 -21.30 21.65
CA MET A 1 0.72 -21.12 20.18
C MET A 1 2.06 -21.58 19.62
N HIS A 2 2.05 -22.26 18.48
CA HIS A 2 3.26 -22.63 17.74
C HIS A 2 3.18 -22.08 16.31
N ASN A 3 4.27 -21.49 15.84
CA ASN A 3 4.36 -20.95 14.48
C ASN A 3 4.89 -22.02 13.52
N GLY A 4 4.47 -21.92 12.26
CA GLY A 4 5.04 -22.69 11.16
C GLY A 4 6.50 -22.34 10.91
N PHE A 5 7.23 -23.25 10.27
CA PHE A 5 8.61 -23.01 9.88
C PHE A 5 8.69 -22.05 8.68
N VAL A 6 9.79 -21.31 8.61
CA VAL A 6 10.17 -20.60 7.39
C VAL A 6 11.06 -21.50 6.55
N ASN A 7 10.69 -21.66 5.29
CA ASN A 7 11.48 -22.30 4.26
C ASN A 7 12.04 -21.22 3.33
N ILE A 8 13.16 -21.50 2.69
CA ILE A 8 13.71 -20.74 1.56
C ILE A 8 13.75 -21.65 0.35
N ASP A 9 13.09 -21.25 -0.74
CA ASP A 9 12.99 -22.05 -1.97
C ASP A 9 12.56 -23.52 -1.71
N ASN A 10 11.55 -23.69 -0.83
CA ASN A 10 11.01 -24.97 -0.34
C ASN A 10 11.97 -25.82 0.51
N VAL A 11 13.16 -25.33 0.83
CA VAL A 11 14.10 -25.97 1.76
C VAL A 11 13.98 -25.31 3.13
N LYS A 12 13.94 -26.10 4.20
CA LYS A 12 13.90 -25.55 5.57
C LYS A 12 15.03 -24.55 5.77
N MET A 13 14.70 -23.35 6.26
CA MET A 13 15.72 -22.37 6.61
C MET A 13 16.36 -22.75 7.95
N SER A 14 17.67 -23.00 7.98
CA SER A 14 18.37 -23.29 9.23
C SER A 14 19.85 -22.86 9.22
N LYS A 15 20.37 -22.58 10.41
CA LYS A 15 21.81 -22.31 10.60
C LYS A 15 22.67 -23.51 10.19
N SER A 16 22.19 -24.73 10.47
CA SER A 16 22.93 -25.96 10.17
C SER A 16 23.04 -26.26 8.68
N LEU A 17 22.07 -25.83 7.87
CA LEU A 17 22.10 -25.96 6.41
C LEU A 17 22.81 -24.77 5.73
N GLY A 18 23.17 -23.73 6.49
CA GLY A 18 23.85 -22.55 5.96
C GLY A 18 23.00 -21.66 5.04
N ASN A 19 21.69 -21.93 4.92
CA ASN A 19 20.76 -21.24 4.00
C ASN A 19 19.89 -20.19 4.70
N PHE A 20 20.27 -19.74 5.90
CA PHE A 20 19.50 -18.73 6.63
C PHE A 20 19.83 -17.31 6.17
N ILE A 21 18.80 -16.46 6.15
CA ILE A 21 18.94 -15.02 5.88
C ILE A 21 18.63 -14.28 7.18
N THR A 22 19.48 -13.33 7.56
CA THR A 22 19.19 -12.47 8.71
C THR A 22 18.25 -11.34 8.30
N VAL A 23 17.45 -10.83 9.24
CA VAL A 23 16.63 -9.63 8.99
C VAL A 23 17.50 -8.45 8.59
N HIS A 24 18.67 -8.30 9.22
CA HIS A 24 19.63 -7.23 8.88
C HIS A 24 20.11 -7.32 7.43
N ASP A 25 20.36 -8.52 6.92
CA ASP A 25 20.77 -8.71 5.52
C ASP A 25 19.61 -8.52 4.54
N ALA A 26 18.41 -9.03 4.88
CA ALA A 26 17.22 -8.86 4.05
C ALA A 26 16.87 -7.38 3.85
N LEU A 27 16.97 -6.57 4.91
CA LEU A 27 16.67 -5.13 4.89
C LEU A 27 17.66 -4.30 4.05
N LYS A 28 18.78 -4.87 3.60
CA LYS A 28 19.69 -4.18 2.67
C LYS A 28 19.11 -4.09 1.26
N THR A 29 18.18 -4.98 0.91
CA THR A 29 17.64 -5.10 -0.45
C THR A 29 16.11 -5.08 -0.51
N ILE A 30 15.43 -5.30 0.62
CA ILE A 30 13.97 -5.37 0.70
C ILE A 30 13.49 -4.31 1.68
N ASP A 31 12.48 -3.54 1.29
CA ASP A 31 11.82 -2.60 2.18
C ASP A 31 11.21 -3.30 3.42
N GLY A 32 11.35 -2.66 4.59
CA GLY A 32 10.90 -3.23 5.85
C GLY A 32 9.40 -3.45 5.95
N GLN A 33 8.59 -2.58 5.33
CA GLN A 33 7.13 -2.77 5.28
C GLN A 33 6.76 -3.90 4.33
N VAL A 34 7.46 -4.06 3.19
CA VAL A 34 7.26 -5.20 2.29
C VAL A 34 7.54 -6.51 3.02
N LEU A 35 8.66 -6.59 3.75
CA LEU A 35 9.02 -7.78 4.51
C LEU A 35 7.98 -8.07 5.62
N ARG A 36 7.53 -7.04 6.32
CA ARG A 36 6.48 -7.16 7.34
C ARG A 36 5.16 -7.63 6.74
N PHE A 37 4.72 -7.01 5.64
CA PHE A 37 3.50 -7.36 4.92
C PHE A 37 3.54 -8.83 4.49
N PHE A 38 4.66 -9.26 3.91
CA PHE A 38 4.87 -10.65 3.50
C PHE A 38 4.62 -11.63 4.64
N PHE A 39 5.18 -11.39 5.83
CA PHE A 39 5.01 -12.31 6.96
C PHE A 39 3.64 -12.18 7.65
N ALA A 40 3.16 -10.95 7.85
CA ALA A 40 1.94 -10.67 8.61
C ALA A 40 0.67 -11.20 7.93
N THR A 41 0.69 -11.32 6.60
CA THR A 41 -0.47 -11.75 5.79
C THR A 41 -0.55 -13.26 5.59
N GLN A 42 0.38 -14.03 6.14
CA GLN A 42 0.36 -15.49 6.10
C GLN A 42 -0.16 -16.06 7.42
N HIS A 43 -0.96 -17.11 7.37
CA HIS A 43 -1.48 -17.75 8.57
C HIS A 43 -0.34 -18.33 9.42
N TYR A 44 -0.24 -17.92 10.69
CA TYR A 44 0.93 -18.21 11.54
C TYR A 44 1.27 -19.70 11.72
N ARG A 45 0.25 -20.58 11.75
CA ARG A 45 0.42 -22.04 11.85
C ARG A 45 0.95 -22.73 10.59
N LYS A 46 0.93 -22.07 9.42
CA LYS A 46 1.36 -22.68 8.16
C LYS A 46 2.84 -22.41 7.90
N PRO A 47 3.58 -23.37 7.32
CA PRO A 47 4.93 -23.10 6.85
C PRO A 47 4.91 -21.97 5.82
N ILE A 48 5.84 -21.03 5.95
CA ILE A 48 5.99 -19.90 5.04
C ILE A 48 7.16 -20.20 4.11
N ASN A 49 6.96 -20.04 2.81
CA ASN A 49 8.04 -20.20 1.83
C ASN A 49 8.54 -18.84 1.37
N PHE A 50 9.72 -18.46 1.85
CA PHE A 50 10.42 -17.23 1.48
C PHE A 50 11.12 -17.44 0.14
N THR A 51 10.64 -16.76 -0.89
CA THR A 51 11.22 -16.77 -2.25
C THR A 51 11.23 -15.35 -2.78
N GLU A 52 12.15 -15.06 -3.70
CA GLU A 52 12.21 -13.74 -4.33
C GLU A 52 10.88 -13.36 -5.00
N LYS A 53 10.23 -14.33 -5.66
CA LYS A 53 8.91 -14.13 -6.26
C LYS A 53 7.87 -13.72 -5.21
N ALA A 54 7.80 -14.43 -4.09
CA ALA A 54 6.79 -14.16 -3.07
C ALA A 54 6.99 -12.80 -2.39
N VAL A 55 8.24 -12.35 -2.24
CA VAL A 55 8.56 -11.00 -1.75
C VAL A 55 8.14 -9.94 -2.78
N ARG A 56 8.42 -10.13 -4.07
CA ARG A 56 7.97 -9.22 -5.14
C ARG A 56 6.44 -9.14 -5.26
N ASP A 57 5.76 -10.28 -5.08
CA ASP A 57 4.30 -10.32 -5.04
C ASP A 57 3.77 -9.49 -3.85
N ALA A 58 4.40 -9.62 -2.67
CA ALA A 58 4.08 -8.83 -1.49
C ALA A 58 4.32 -7.32 -1.71
N GLU A 59 5.41 -6.94 -2.37
CA GLU A 59 5.69 -5.55 -2.76
C GLU A 59 4.61 -4.98 -3.69
N THR A 60 4.23 -5.74 -4.71
CA THR A 60 3.19 -5.34 -5.67
C THR A 60 1.84 -5.13 -4.96
N ASN A 61 1.51 -6.05 -4.06
CA ASN A 61 0.29 -6.01 -3.26
C ASN A 61 0.28 -4.82 -2.29
N LEU A 62 1.40 -4.54 -1.61
CA LEU A 62 1.52 -3.39 -0.72
C LEU A 62 1.41 -2.08 -1.50
N LYS A 63 2.02 -2.00 -2.69
CA LYS A 63 1.88 -0.84 -3.58
C LYS A 63 0.44 -0.62 -4.04
N TYR A 64 -0.30 -1.69 -4.34
CA TYR A 64 -1.73 -1.58 -4.64
C TYR A 64 -2.52 -0.98 -3.48
N LEU A 65 -2.29 -1.47 -2.25
CA LEU A 65 -2.96 -0.95 -1.05
C LEU A 65 -2.58 0.50 -0.77
N LYS A 66 -1.31 0.89 -0.96
CA LYS A 66 -0.87 2.29 -0.87
C LYS A 66 -1.61 3.17 -1.87
N ASN A 67 -1.67 2.77 -3.14
CA ASN A 67 -2.38 3.52 -4.17
C ASN A 67 -3.90 3.64 -3.89
N THR A 68 -4.50 2.61 -3.27
CA THR A 68 -5.89 2.65 -2.81
C THR A 68 -6.07 3.64 -1.65
N TYR A 69 -5.15 3.63 -0.67
CA TYR A 69 -5.14 4.53 0.48
C TYR A 69 -4.96 6.01 0.09
N GLU A 70 -4.28 6.27 -1.01
CA GLU A 70 -4.02 7.62 -1.52
C GLU A 70 -5.07 8.08 -2.56
N GLN A 71 -6.17 7.36 -2.74
CA GLN A 71 -7.21 7.79 -3.67
C GLN A 71 -7.89 9.08 -3.21
N PRO A 72 -8.33 9.95 -4.13
CA PRO A 72 -9.16 11.08 -3.78
C PRO A 72 -10.47 10.60 -3.17
N PHE A 73 -10.99 11.35 -2.20
CA PHE A 73 -12.31 11.08 -1.65
C PHE A 73 -13.41 11.31 -2.69
N THR A 74 -14.47 10.54 -2.54
CA THR A 74 -15.71 10.61 -3.31
C THR A 74 -16.85 11.08 -2.42
N GLU A 75 -17.97 11.43 -3.04
CA GLU A 75 -19.17 11.85 -2.32
C GLU A 75 -20.11 10.66 -2.08
N ASN A 76 -20.55 10.51 -0.82
CA ASN A 76 -21.47 9.48 -0.32
C ASN A 76 -20.89 8.05 -0.32
N VAL A 77 -20.69 7.52 0.88
CA VAL A 77 -20.30 6.13 1.11
C VAL A 77 -21.45 5.36 1.76
N ASP A 78 -21.65 4.12 1.33
CA ASP A 78 -22.55 3.21 2.03
C ASP A 78 -21.94 2.78 3.38
N THR A 79 -22.46 3.36 4.46
CA THR A 79 -22.01 3.09 5.83
C THR A 79 -22.35 1.68 6.31
N GLN A 80 -23.39 1.05 5.75
CA GLN A 80 -23.74 -0.33 6.07
C GLN A 80 -22.72 -1.29 5.44
N GLU A 81 -22.34 -1.04 4.19
CA GLU A 81 -21.30 -1.84 3.52
C GLU A 81 -19.93 -1.66 4.20
N LEU A 82 -19.57 -0.43 4.62
CA LEU A 82 -18.37 -0.20 5.44
C LEU A 82 -18.40 -1.02 6.74
N GLN A 83 -19.54 -1.03 7.45
CA GLN A 83 -19.67 -1.82 8.68
C GLN A 83 -19.57 -3.32 8.39
N ALA A 84 -20.13 -3.79 7.28
CA ALA A 84 -20.01 -5.19 6.86
C ALA A 84 -18.55 -5.60 6.61
N PHE A 85 -17.70 -4.73 6.05
CA PHE A 85 -16.26 -5.00 5.94
C PHE A 85 -15.57 -5.09 7.31
N LYS A 86 -15.90 -4.19 8.25
CA LYS A 86 -15.38 -4.25 9.62
C LYS A 86 -15.74 -5.55 10.31
N ASP A 87 -17.01 -5.95 10.24
CA ASP A 87 -17.50 -7.17 10.88
C ASP A 87 -16.87 -8.42 10.25
N LYS A 88 -16.74 -8.48 8.92
CA LYS A 88 -16.05 -9.56 8.21
C LYS A 88 -14.57 -9.66 8.61
N PHE A 89 -13.90 -8.53 8.74
CA PHE A 89 -12.49 -8.49 9.15
C PHE A 89 -12.31 -9.01 10.58
N VAL A 90 -13.13 -8.53 11.52
CA VAL A 90 -13.12 -8.99 12.92
C VAL A 90 -13.41 -10.49 12.98
N ALA A 91 -14.45 -10.97 12.30
CA ALA A 91 -14.78 -12.39 12.28
C ALA A 91 -13.64 -13.26 11.72
N ALA A 92 -12.95 -12.80 10.67
CA ALA A 92 -11.78 -13.50 10.13
C ALA A 92 -10.61 -13.53 11.12
N MET A 93 -10.34 -12.43 11.83
CA MET A 93 -9.24 -12.36 12.80
C MET A 93 -9.55 -13.09 14.11
N ASP A 94 -10.81 -13.16 14.52
CA ASP A 94 -11.26 -13.94 15.69
C ASP A 94 -11.19 -15.45 15.45
N GLU A 95 -11.21 -15.88 14.18
CA GLU A 95 -10.95 -17.27 13.79
C GLU A 95 -9.44 -17.58 13.86
N ASP A 96 -8.89 -17.75 15.06
CA ASP A 96 -7.48 -18.13 15.27
C ASP A 96 -6.47 -17.19 14.58
N PHE A 97 -6.69 -15.87 14.63
CA PHE A 97 -5.82 -14.88 13.99
C PHE A 97 -5.58 -15.20 12.51
N ASN A 98 -6.63 -15.57 11.77
CA ASN A 98 -6.52 -15.95 10.37
C ASN A 98 -6.24 -14.73 9.48
N SER A 99 -4.98 -14.29 9.52
CA SER A 99 -4.45 -13.17 8.78
C SER A 99 -4.60 -13.31 7.26
N ALA A 100 -4.60 -14.54 6.75
CA ALA A 100 -4.83 -14.81 5.32
C ALA A 100 -6.28 -14.48 4.92
N ASN A 101 -7.26 -14.81 5.75
CA ASN A 101 -8.65 -14.38 5.54
C ASN A 101 -8.82 -12.88 5.83
N GLY A 102 -8.20 -12.36 6.89
CA GLY A 102 -8.24 -10.93 7.23
C GLY A 102 -7.73 -10.04 6.09
N ILE A 103 -6.56 -10.36 5.52
CA ILE A 103 -6.04 -9.58 4.38
C ILE A 103 -6.90 -9.73 3.12
N THR A 104 -7.60 -10.87 2.95
CA THR A 104 -8.57 -11.03 1.85
C THR A 104 -9.69 -10.00 1.96
N VAL A 105 -10.23 -9.79 3.17
CA VAL A 105 -11.23 -8.74 3.42
C VAL A 105 -10.68 -7.35 3.11
N VAL A 106 -9.42 -7.05 3.48
CA VAL A 106 -8.77 -5.78 3.14
C VAL A 106 -8.69 -5.56 1.62
N PHE A 107 -8.34 -6.60 0.84
CA PHE A 107 -8.32 -6.49 -0.62
C PHE A 107 -9.72 -6.34 -1.24
N GLU A 108 -10.74 -6.96 -0.65
CA GLU A 108 -12.14 -6.77 -1.07
C GLU A 108 -12.59 -5.33 -0.79
N MET A 109 -12.31 -4.80 0.39
CA MET A 109 -12.56 -3.40 0.74
C MET A 109 -11.80 -2.46 -0.19
N ALA A 110 -10.54 -2.76 -0.51
CA ALA A 110 -9.74 -1.97 -1.45
C ALA A 110 -10.36 -1.93 -2.86
N LYS A 111 -10.95 -3.03 -3.34
CA LYS A 111 -11.69 -3.04 -4.61
C LYS A 111 -12.95 -2.19 -4.55
N TRP A 112 -13.66 -2.20 -3.43
CA TRP A 112 -14.85 -1.38 -3.19
C TRP A 112 -14.51 0.12 -3.07
N ILE A 113 -13.39 0.45 -2.44
CA ILE A 113 -12.83 1.82 -2.44
C ILE A 113 -12.56 2.26 -3.87
N ASN A 114 -11.84 1.44 -4.64
CA ASN A 114 -11.47 1.74 -6.02
C ASN A 114 -12.67 1.83 -6.98
N SER A 115 -13.88 1.42 -6.57
CA SER A 115 -15.12 1.64 -7.33
C SER A 115 -15.84 2.96 -7.00
N GLY A 116 -15.25 3.79 -6.14
CA GLY A 116 -15.74 5.13 -5.81
C GLY A 116 -16.41 5.25 -4.44
N ASN A 117 -16.11 4.35 -3.50
CA ASN A 117 -16.65 4.40 -2.13
C ASN A 117 -15.54 4.78 -1.15
N TYR A 118 -15.08 6.03 -1.21
CA TYR A 118 -13.95 6.46 -0.41
C TYR A 118 -14.16 7.81 0.25
N ASP A 119 -14.24 7.84 1.57
CA ASP A 119 -14.24 9.06 2.36
C ASP A 119 -13.28 8.93 3.55
N ALA A 120 -13.25 9.94 4.42
CA ALA A 120 -12.40 9.95 5.60
C ALA A 120 -12.67 8.75 6.54
N SER A 121 -13.93 8.33 6.69
CA SER A 121 -14.30 7.21 7.57
C SER A 121 -13.87 5.86 6.99
N VAL A 122 -13.92 5.70 5.66
CA VAL A 122 -13.42 4.51 4.96
C VAL A 122 -11.89 4.47 5.02
N LYS A 123 -11.23 5.62 4.86
CA LYS A 123 -9.77 5.72 4.99
C LYS A 123 -9.28 5.33 6.38
N GLU A 124 -9.92 5.86 7.41
CA GLU A 124 -9.63 5.51 8.81
C GLU A 124 -9.82 4.01 9.04
N ALA A 125 -10.94 3.44 8.61
CA ALA A 125 -11.19 2.00 8.73
C ALA A 125 -10.16 1.14 7.98
N LEU A 126 -9.75 1.55 6.77
CA LEU A 126 -8.69 0.87 6.03
C LEU A 126 -7.35 0.98 6.76
N ALA A 127 -7.03 2.15 7.32
CA ALA A 127 -5.82 2.37 8.12
C ALA A 127 -5.78 1.44 9.34
N ASP A 128 -6.86 1.38 10.11
CA ASP A 128 -6.98 0.54 11.30
C ASP A 128 -6.77 -0.96 10.95
N MET A 129 -7.39 -1.43 9.86
CA MET A 129 -7.21 -2.81 9.40
C MET A 129 -5.77 -3.10 8.97
N LEU A 130 -5.11 -2.16 8.29
CA LEU A 130 -3.72 -2.29 7.85
C LEU A 130 -2.74 -2.24 9.04
N GLU A 131 -3.03 -1.44 10.05
CA GLU A 131 -2.21 -1.32 11.25
C GLU A 131 -2.18 -2.63 12.06
N VAL A 132 -3.24 -3.44 12.01
CA VAL A 132 -3.23 -4.81 12.58
C VAL A 132 -2.13 -5.68 11.95
N PHE A 133 -1.80 -5.47 10.67
CA PHE A 133 -0.66 -6.12 10.00
C PHE A 133 0.66 -5.36 10.17
N GLY A 134 0.65 -4.28 10.95
CA GLY A 134 1.78 -3.38 11.20
C GLY A 134 2.19 -2.56 9.98
N ILE A 135 1.24 -2.30 9.07
CA ILE A 135 1.42 -1.47 7.88
C ILE A 135 0.87 -0.08 8.16
N VAL A 136 1.70 0.93 7.93
CA VAL A 136 1.33 2.33 8.11
C VAL A 136 1.75 3.09 6.87
N PHE A 137 0.78 3.67 6.18
CA PHE A 137 1.04 4.60 5.10
C PHE A 137 1.10 6.01 5.67
N VAL A 138 2.26 6.64 5.52
CA VAL A 138 2.43 8.04 5.83
C VAL A 138 2.10 8.81 4.56
N GLU A 139 1.09 9.68 4.62
CA GLU A 139 0.84 10.60 3.52
C GLU A 139 2.02 11.55 3.40
N GLU A 140 2.65 11.55 2.23
CA GLU A 140 3.61 12.58 1.90
C GLU A 140 2.86 13.88 1.65
N VAL A 141 3.03 14.82 2.57
CA VAL A 141 2.59 16.20 2.36
C VAL A 141 3.59 16.84 1.41
N LEU A 142 3.11 17.40 0.30
CA LEU A 142 3.96 18.17 -0.60
C LEU A 142 4.47 19.41 0.11
N ASP A 143 5.72 19.77 -0.18
CA ASP A 143 6.23 21.07 0.18
C ASP A 143 5.36 22.14 -0.50
N ALA A 144 5.01 23.21 0.22
CA ALA A 144 4.13 24.27 -0.30
C ALA A 144 4.63 24.85 -1.64
N GLU A 145 5.94 24.82 -1.88
CA GLU A 145 6.55 25.21 -3.16
C GLU A 145 6.18 24.27 -4.31
N ILE A 146 6.13 22.96 -4.07
CA ILE A 146 5.74 21.96 -5.07
C ILE A 146 4.25 22.07 -5.37
N GLU A 147 3.41 22.27 -4.35
CA GLU A 147 1.98 22.51 -4.56
C GLU A 147 1.75 23.76 -5.42
N ALA A 148 2.46 24.85 -5.12
CA ALA A 148 2.39 26.08 -5.91
C ALA A 148 2.84 25.87 -7.37
N LEU A 149 3.88 25.07 -7.60
CA LEU A 149 4.31 24.70 -8.95
C LEU A 149 3.24 23.88 -9.69
N ILE A 150 2.62 22.91 -9.02
CA ILE A 150 1.54 22.11 -9.60
C ILE A 150 0.33 22.99 -9.97
N GLN A 151 -0.08 23.90 -9.08
CA GLN A 151 -1.16 24.85 -9.36
C GLN A 151 -0.82 25.76 -10.55
N LYS A 152 0.38 26.36 -10.55
CA LYS A 152 0.84 27.21 -11.66
C LYS A 152 0.89 26.46 -12.99
N ARG A 153 1.24 25.17 -12.98
CA ARG A 153 1.16 24.32 -14.17
C ARG A 153 -0.28 24.11 -14.63
N GLN A 154 -1.23 23.86 -13.71
CA GLN A 154 -2.65 23.73 -14.06
C GLN A 154 -3.19 25.01 -14.70
N GLU A 155 -2.84 26.17 -14.14
CA GLU A 155 -3.19 27.48 -14.71
C GLU A 155 -2.59 27.69 -16.10
N ALA A 156 -1.30 27.37 -16.29
CA ALA A 156 -0.64 27.45 -17.59
C ALA A 156 -1.35 26.56 -18.64
N ARG A 157 -1.72 25.33 -18.27
CA ARG A 157 -2.49 24.42 -19.14
C ARG A 157 -3.88 24.97 -19.47
N ALA A 158 -4.60 25.51 -18.48
CA ALA A 158 -5.91 26.11 -18.69
C ALA A 158 -5.84 27.31 -19.66
N ASN A 159 -4.76 28.07 -19.58
CA ASN A 159 -4.46 29.21 -20.46
C ASN A 159 -3.81 28.81 -21.80
N ARG A 160 -3.63 27.50 -22.05
CA ARG A 160 -2.94 26.94 -23.25
C ARG A 160 -1.48 27.38 -23.40
N ASP A 161 -0.83 27.79 -22.32
CA ASP A 161 0.62 28.03 -22.25
C ASP A 161 1.35 26.70 -21.98
N PHE A 162 1.48 25.90 -23.03
CA PHE A 162 2.10 24.58 -22.95
C PHE A 162 3.61 24.66 -22.67
N ALA A 163 4.29 25.71 -23.12
CA ALA A 163 5.72 25.90 -22.89
C ALA A 163 6.03 26.05 -21.39
N THR A 164 5.30 26.93 -20.70
CA THR A 164 5.43 27.08 -19.24
C THR A 164 5.01 25.81 -18.51
N ALA A 165 3.94 25.14 -18.95
CA ALA A 165 3.47 23.90 -18.33
C ALA A 165 4.51 22.75 -18.42
N ASP A 166 5.19 22.62 -19.58
CA ASP A 166 6.25 21.64 -19.78
C ASP A 166 7.49 21.99 -18.95
N GLN A 167 7.89 23.26 -18.90
CA GLN A 167 9.02 23.71 -18.09
C GLN A 167 8.82 23.40 -16.60
N ILE A 168 7.62 23.63 -16.07
CA ILE A 168 7.27 23.30 -14.68
C ILE A 168 7.24 21.77 -14.48
N ARG A 169 6.71 20.99 -15.43
CA ARG A 169 6.73 19.52 -15.35
C ARG A 169 8.15 19.00 -15.23
N ASP A 170 9.07 19.51 -16.04
CA ASP A 170 10.46 19.06 -16.05
C ASP A 170 11.19 19.49 -14.76
N GLN A 171 10.89 20.68 -14.22
CA GLN A 171 11.36 21.13 -12.92
C GLN A 171 10.88 20.23 -11.77
N LEU A 172 9.62 19.77 -11.83
CA LEU A 172 9.06 18.85 -10.84
C LEU A 172 9.68 17.45 -10.97
N ALA A 173 9.87 16.96 -12.20
CA ALA A 173 10.53 15.68 -12.44
C ALA A 173 11.99 15.68 -11.94
N ALA A 174 12.71 16.79 -12.08
CA ALA A 174 14.06 16.94 -11.54
C ALA A 174 14.11 16.89 -10.00
N GLN A 175 13.00 17.18 -9.33
CA GLN A 175 12.82 17.02 -7.88
C GLN A 175 12.24 15.65 -7.48
N GLY A 176 12.20 14.69 -8.41
CA GLY A 176 11.65 13.36 -8.19
C GLY A 176 10.12 13.29 -8.22
N ILE A 177 9.42 14.39 -8.54
CA ILE A 177 7.96 14.44 -8.61
C ILE A 177 7.48 14.13 -10.02
N LYS A 178 6.79 13.00 -10.19
CA LYS A 178 6.09 12.66 -11.43
C LYS A 178 4.63 13.07 -11.32
N LEU A 179 4.09 13.68 -12.38
CA LEU A 179 2.69 14.08 -12.45
C LEU A 179 1.91 13.14 -13.38
N LEU A 180 0.68 12.82 -12.99
CA LEU A 180 -0.31 12.10 -13.78
C LEU A 180 -1.59 12.93 -13.84
N ASP A 181 -1.90 13.48 -15.00
CA ASP A 181 -3.17 14.19 -15.22
C ASP A 181 -4.29 13.16 -15.44
N THR A 182 -5.34 13.23 -14.62
CA THR A 182 -6.55 12.41 -14.77
C THR A 182 -7.77 13.32 -14.98
N LYS A 183 -8.95 12.72 -15.22
CA LYS A 183 -10.21 13.47 -15.33
C LYS A 183 -10.62 14.14 -14.01
N ASP A 184 -10.15 13.61 -12.89
CA ASP A 184 -10.52 14.04 -11.54
C ASP A 184 -9.49 15.01 -10.95
N GLY A 185 -8.41 15.33 -11.68
CA GLY A 185 -7.35 16.25 -11.25
C GLY A 185 -5.93 15.74 -11.56
N VAL A 186 -4.92 16.46 -11.08
CA VAL A 186 -3.53 15.97 -11.12
C VAL A 186 -3.23 15.11 -9.91
N ARG A 187 -2.73 13.90 -10.17
CA ARG A 187 -2.06 13.05 -9.18
C ARG A 187 -0.56 13.20 -9.32
N TRP A 188 0.18 12.95 -8.26
CA TRP A 188 1.64 12.99 -8.28
C TRP A 188 2.22 11.82 -7.48
N THR A 189 3.46 11.46 -7.79
CA THR A 189 4.25 10.48 -7.03
C THR A 189 5.67 11.00 -6.86
N ARG A 190 6.28 10.78 -5.70
CA ARG A 190 7.70 11.07 -5.43
C ARG A 190 8.48 9.75 -5.49
N ASP A 191 9.55 9.73 -6.29
CA ASP A 191 10.52 8.62 -6.33
C ASP A 191 11.54 8.71 -5.18
#